data_AF-F2L358-F1
#
_entry.id   AF-F2L358-F1
#
_cell.length_a   1.000
_cell.length_b   1.000
_cell.length_c   1.000
_cell.angle_alpha   90.00
_cell.angle_beta   90.00
_cell.angle_gamma   90.00
#
_symmetry.space_group_name_H-M   'P 1'
#
loop_
_entity.id
_entity.type
_entity.pdbx_description
1 polymer ?
#
loop_
_entity_poly.entity_id
_entity_poly.type
_entity_poly.pdbx_seq_one_letter_code
_entity_poly.pdbx_strand_id
1 'polypeptide(L)'
;MLHDRLIEVVAHVKLLDEAVERGAALDDVFELYGVLHALQIHAQAAIDYLLHTCSILGRSVETPLRCVDALHREASWRRETAENIHTP
;
A
#
# COMPACT_ATOMS: atom_id res chain seq x y z
N MET A 1 -12.33 -1.86 -11.16
CA MET A 1 -11.36 -2.79 -10.55
C MET A 1 -10.50 -2.16 -9.45
N LEU A 2 -9.64 -1.17 -9.73
CA LEU A 2 -8.82 -0.53 -8.68
C LEU A 2 -9.64 0.39 -7.74
N HIS A 3 -10.66 1.06 -8.29
CA HIS A 3 -11.60 1.89 -7.52
C HIS A 3 -12.53 1.06 -6.63
N ASP A 4 -12.99 -0.10 -7.10
CA ASP A 4 -13.84 -0.99 -6.29
C ASP A 4 -13.05 -1.52 -5.07
N ARG A 5 -11.76 -1.83 -5.26
CA ARG A 5 -10.86 -2.19 -4.17
C ARG A 5 -10.62 -1.05 -3.18
N LEU A 6 -10.56 0.21 -3.62
CA LEU A 6 -10.48 1.36 -2.71
C LEU A 6 -11.72 1.50 -1.84
N ILE A 7 -12.92 1.34 -2.43
CA ILE A 7 -14.18 1.42 -1.68
C ILE A 7 -14.23 0.34 -0.61
N GLU A 8 -13.83 -0.88 -0.96
CA GLU A 8 -13.72 -2.00 -0.02
C GLU A 8 -12.71 -1.72 1.10
N VAL A 9 -11.54 -1.15 0.79
CA VAL A 9 -10.56 -0.73 1.81
C VAL A 9 -11.14 0.32 2.76
N VAL A 10 -11.82 1.35 2.24
CA VAL A 10 -12.42 2.40 3.09
C VAL A 10 -13.45 1.82 4.06
N ALA A 11 -14.21 0.81 3.67
CA ALA A 11 -15.14 0.13 4.57
C ALA A 11 -14.40 -0.64 5.69
N HIS A 12 -13.25 -1.23 5.40
CA HIS A 12 -12.42 -1.97 6.37
C HIS A 12 -11.59 -1.06 7.29
N VAL A 13 -11.26 0.17 6.86
CA VAL A 13 -10.61 1.19 7.72
C VAL A 13 -11.43 1.43 8.98
N LYS A 14 -12.75 1.61 8.83
CA LYS A 14 -13.65 1.88 9.96
C LYS A 14 -13.64 0.74 10.98
N LEU A 15 -13.61 -0.51 10.52
CA LEU A 15 -13.55 -1.69 11.39
C LEU A 15 -12.24 -1.72 12.19
N LEU A 16 -11.13 -1.37 11.56
CA LEU A 16 -9.82 -1.30 12.24
C LEU A 16 -9.75 -0.14 13.23
N ASP A 17 -10.26 1.03 12.87
CA ASP A 17 -10.31 2.20 13.75
C ASP A 17 -11.15 1.89 15.00
N GLU A 18 -12.34 1.31 14.81
CA GLU A 18 -13.17 0.84 15.91
C GLU A 18 -12.38 -0.16 16.76
N ALA A 19 -11.79 -1.21 16.18
CA ALA A 19 -11.00 -2.20 16.92
C ALA A 19 -9.84 -1.59 17.73
N VAL A 20 -9.20 -0.53 17.23
CA VAL A 20 -8.15 0.21 17.96
C VAL A 20 -8.73 0.99 19.14
N GLU A 21 -9.86 1.68 18.95
CA GLU A 21 -10.49 2.51 19.99
C GLU A 21 -11.02 1.69 21.18
N ARG A 22 -11.65 0.54 20.92
CA ARG A 22 -12.18 -0.37 21.96
C ARG A 22 -11.11 -1.28 22.59
N GLY A 23 -9.95 -1.39 21.95
CA GLY A 23 -8.93 -2.39 22.29
C GLY A 23 -9.37 -3.78 21.85
N ALA A 24 -8.96 -4.17 20.64
CA ALA A 24 -9.35 -5.44 20.03
C ALA A 24 -9.11 -6.64 20.96
N ALA A 25 -10.14 -7.46 21.17
CA ALA A 25 -10.03 -8.68 21.96
C ALA A 25 -9.33 -9.76 21.12
N LEU A 26 -8.01 -9.84 21.25
CA LEU A 26 -7.18 -10.79 20.47
C LEU A 26 -7.37 -12.25 20.91
N ASP A 27 -8.03 -12.48 22.04
CA ASP A 27 -8.45 -13.79 22.54
C ASP A 27 -9.78 -14.26 21.97
N ASP A 28 -10.59 -13.36 21.39
CA ASP A 28 -11.75 -13.72 20.56
C ASP A 28 -11.28 -14.03 19.13
N VAL A 29 -11.38 -15.29 18.73
CA VAL A 29 -10.95 -15.75 17.40
C VAL A 29 -11.70 -15.07 16.25
N PHE A 30 -12.96 -14.67 16.45
CA PHE A 30 -13.74 -13.99 15.43
C PHE A 30 -13.31 -12.54 15.27
N GLU A 31 -13.07 -11.84 16.39
CA GLU A 31 -12.56 -10.48 16.36
C GLU A 31 -11.14 -10.44 15.77
N LEU A 32 -10.27 -11.35 16.20
CA LEU A 32 -8.92 -11.51 15.63
C LEU A 32 -8.97 -11.79 14.13
N TYR A 33 -9.84 -12.70 13.69
CA TYR A 33 -9.99 -13.01 12.26
C TYR A 33 -10.49 -11.79 11.47
N GLY A 34 -11.45 -11.04 12.01
CA GLY A 34 -11.96 -9.82 11.40
C GLY A 34 -10.86 -8.77 11.18
N VAL A 35 -10.02 -8.54 12.20
CA VAL A 35 -8.87 -7.63 12.11
C VAL A 35 -7.86 -8.12 11.07
N LEU A 36 -7.47 -9.40 11.11
CA LEU A 36 -6.52 -9.97 10.15
C LEU A 36 -7.03 -9.90 8.71
N HIS A 37 -8.32 -10.18 8.50
CA HIS A 37 -8.95 -10.10 7.20
C HIS A 37 -8.95 -8.66 6.66
N ALA A 38 -9.33 -7.68 7.48
CA ALA A 38 -9.27 -6.28 7.11
C ALA A 38 -7.84 -5.86 6.71
N LEU A 39 -6.83 -6.19 7.53
CA LEU A 39 -5.43 -5.92 7.21
C LEU A 39 -4.98 -6.58 5.89
N GLN A 40 -5.42 -7.80 5.61
CA GLN A 40 -5.11 -8.50 4.37
C GLN A 40 -5.70 -7.78 3.15
N ILE A 41 -6.95 -7.31 3.22
CA ILE A 41 -7.58 -6.55 2.13
C ILE A 41 -6.81 -5.25 1.86
N HIS A 42 -6.40 -4.54 2.91
CA HIS A 42 -5.60 -3.31 2.79
C HIS A 42 -4.24 -3.57 2.13
N ALA A 43 -3.55 -4.64 2.57
CA ALA A 43 -2.27 -5.02 1.99
C ALA A 43 -2.40 -5.36 0.50
N GLN A 44 -3.45 -6.11 0.12
CA GLN A 44 -3.69 -6.47 -1.28
C GLN A 44 -3.94 -5.22 -2.14
N ALA A 45 -4.76 -4.28 -1.66
CA ALA A 45 -4.98 -3.04 -2.38
C ALA A 45 -3.69 -2.24 -2.56
N ALA A 46 -2.87 -2.09 -1.52
CA ALA A 46 -1.58 -1.41 -1.63
C ALA A 46 -0.64 -2.07 -2.66
N ILE A 47 -0.62 -3.41 -2.70
CA ILE A 47 0.13 -4.19 -3.70
C ILE A 47 -0.39 -3.91 -5.11
N ASP A 48 -1.71 -3.92 -5.32
CA ASP A 48 -2.32 -3.64 -6.62
C ASP A 48 -1.97 -2.23 -7.11
N TYR A 49 -1.99 -1.23 -6.22
CA TYR A 49 -1.55 0.14 -6.53
C TYR A 49 -0.06 0.22 -6.88
N LEU A 50 0.80 -0.48 -6.13
CA LEU A 50 2.24 -0.54 -6.39
C LEU A 50 2.53 -1.12 -7.79
N LEU A 51 1.94 -2.27 -8.10
CA LEU A 51 2.11 -2.95 -9.39
C LEU A 51 1.58 -2.09 -10.54
N HIS A 52 0.41 -1.47 -10.36
CA HIS A 52 -0.16 -0.58 -11.36
C HIS A 52 0.73 0.63 -11.62
N THR A 53 1.30 1.24 -10.56
CA THR A 53 2.22 2.37 -10.68
C THR A 53 3.49 1.98 -11.45
N CYS A 54 4.09 0.83 -11.12
CA CYS A 54 5.26 0.34 -11.86
C CYS A 54 4.94 0.05 -13.33
N SER A 55 3.77 -0.50 -13.64
CA SER A 55 3.32 -0.71 -15.01
C SER A 55 3.18 0.60 -15.79
N ILE A 56 2.56 1.63 -15.21
CA ILE A 56 2.45 2.97 -15.81
C ILE A 56 3.83 3.57 -16.11
N LEU A 57 4.81 3.35 -15.22
CA LEU A 57 6.19 3.82 -15.38
C LEU A 57 7.03 2.94 -16.31
N GLY A 58 6.44 1.94 -16.98
CA GLY A 58 7.15 1.04 -17.89
C GLY A 58 8.17 0.12 -17.20
N ARG A 59 8.01 -0.13 -15.90
CA ARG A 59 8.90 -1.00 -15.13
C ARG A 59 8.35 -2.43 -15.12
N SER A 60 9.15 -3.37 -15.62
CA SER A 60 8.87 -4.80 -15.43
C SER A 60 9.40 -5.23 -14.06
N VAL A 61 8.50 -5.48 -13.12
CA VAL A 61 8.79 -5.90 -11.75
C VAL A 61 7.89 -7.10 -11.42
N GLU A 62 8.51 -8.15 -10.91
CA GLU A 62 7.85 -9.46 -10.72
C GLU A 62 7.25 -9.63 -9.31
N THR A 63 7.61 -8.75 -8.37
CA THR A 63 7.14 -8.85 -6.97
C THR A 63 6.85 -7.46 -6.37
N PRO A 64 5.97 -7.38 -5.36
CA PRO A 64 5.65 -6.10 -4.71
C PRO A 64 6.86 -5.43 -4.07
N LEU A 65 7.75 -6.19 -3.43
CA LEU A 65 8.98 -5.65 -2.85
C LEU A 65 9.88 -5.02 -3.92
N ARG A 66 10.00 -5.66 -5.09
CA ARG A 66 10.76 -5.09 -6.22
C ARG A 66 10.12 -3.83 -6.79
N CYS A 67 8.80 -3.67 -6.69
CA CYS A 67 8.11 -2.42 -7.03
C CYS A 67 8.59 -1.28 -6.14
N VAL A 68 8.63 -1.51 -4.81
CA VAL A 68 9.08 -0.52 -3.83
C VAL A 68 10.53 -0.09 -4.13
N ASP A 69 11.44 -1.05 -4.35
CA ASP A 69 12.84 -0.74 -4.67
C ASP A 69 12.98 0.06 -5.98
N ALA A 70 12.20 -0.30 -7.00
CA ALA A 70 12.22 0.39 -8.29
C ALA A 70 11.72 1.84 -8.17
N LEU A 71 10.63 2.06 -7.45
CA LEU A 71 10.07 3.39 -7.21
C LEU A 71 10.99 4.25 -6.34
N HIS A 72 11.63 3.66 -5.33
CA HIS A 72 12.58 4.36 -4.49
C HIS A 72 13.81 4.84 -5.28
N ARG A 73 14.38 3.98 -6.14
CA ARG A 73 15.49 4.35 -7.02
C ARG A 73 15.11 5.47 -8.00
N GLU A 74 13.92 5.40 -8.59
CA GLU A 74 13.39 6.44 -9.48
C GLU A 74 13.26 7.78 -8.74
N ALA A 75 12.69 7.78 -7.53
CA ALA A 75 12.52 8.97 -6.72
C ALA A 75 13.84 9.60 -6.29
N SER A 76 14.86 8.78 -6.00
CA SER A 76 16.21 9.28 -5.70
C SER A 76 16.90 9.85 -6.93
N TRP A 77 16.86 9.16 -8.07
CA TRP A 77 17.43 9.67 -9.33
C TRP A 77 16.80 11.00 -9.78
N ARG A 78 15.48 11.16 -9.63
CA ARG A 78 14.78 12.43 -9.94
C ARG A 78 15.19 13.58 -9.01
N ARG A 79 15.51 13.31 -7.74
CA ARG A 79 16.01 14.33 -6.80
C ARG A 79 17.42 14.78 -7.18
N GLU A 80 18.32 13.84 -7.42
CA GLU A 80 19.70 14.13 -7.82
C GLU A 80 19.77 14.92 -9.14
N THR A 81 18.93 14.56 -10.13
CA THR A 81 18.87 15.30 -11.40
C THR A 81 18.27 16.70 -11.24
N ALA A 82 17.26 16.88 -10.39
CA ALA A 82 16.71 18.21 -10.11
C ALA A 82 17.73 19.15 -9.43
N GLU A 83 18.53 18.61 -8.51
CA GLU A 83 19.59 19.35 -7.80
C GLU A 83 20.74 19.75 -8.74
N ASN A 84 21.17 18.84 -9.64
CA ASN A 84 22.25 19.09 -10.58
C ASN A 84 21.90 20.10 -11.69
N ILE A 85 20.61 20.31 -11.99
CA ILE A 85 20.16 21.34 -12.95
C ILE A 85 20.20 22.76 -12.34
N HIS A 86 20.28 22.89 -11.00
CA HIS A 86 20.25 24.17 -10.28
C HIS A 86 21.62 24.69 -9.81
N THR A 87 22.71 24.01 -10.14
CA THR A 87 24.07 24.50 -9.91
C THR A 87 24.68 25.08 -11.20
N PRO A 88 25.00 26.38 -11.26
CA PRO A 88 25.70 27.01 -12.39
C PRO A 88 27.16 26.56 -12.53
#